data_AF-A0A7D7VPD4-F1
#
_entry.id   AF-A0A7D7VPD4-F1
#
_cell.length_a   1.000
_cell.length_b   1.000
_cell.length_c   1.000
_cell.angle_alpha   90.00
_cell.angle_beta   90.00
_cell.angle_gamma   90.00
#
_symmetry.space_group_name_H-M   'P 1'
#
loop_
_entity.id
_entity.type
_entity.pdbx_description
1 polymer ?
#
loop_
_entity_poly.entity_id
_entity_poly.type
_entity_poly.pdbx_seq_one_letter_code
_entity_poly.pdbx_strand_id
1 'polypeptide(L)'
;MYQITFPLGCQCRIDKLLMVNRIDTVIKASDNQYVQQLENVYVNEIIPIALEKAKDDASHNIPSPEAKNFIQSNFLTTRFNREVINYKSSSQNSQQQFHMNEEIKIFKRQKTRLMEKVKKVKNDLRIKERAIENLKSYRERIAQYNKVYPGIIGLCSGEALFSATSLQLLMPNMLLSLLVGCVFGVALYFSALIGCNVLRRTNTRIQFIGALVLILSIVGGIFLTLGDFRLEYLKVMSNGKTGFELSAFQFMAIQLFMFTCALFLKYNYLPLKSEIEKYQQWKNAKKGIQKDIAQKNDLENTLETLEQNLSTSLITRRTLISSSKDVELKIKAMYEDAYQVYVSKNIHFRSDSMIPICFEDNQGLPPLTLYFQDNSLLEFNNADMNDEI
;
A
#
# COMPACT_ATOMS: atom_id res chain seq x y z
N MET A 1 -19.19 -9.94 35.87
CA MET A 1 -17.76 -9.87 36.25
C MET A 1 -16.98 -10.40 35.07
N TYR A 2 -16.62 -9.52 34.12
CA TYR A 2 -15.95 -9.92 32.89
C TYR A 2 -14.44 -9.78 33.09
N GLN A 3 -13.76 -10.91 33.20
CA GLN A 3 -12.30 -11.00 33.12
C GLN A 3 -11.87 -10.59 31.71
N ILE A 4 -11.11 -9.50 31.64
CA ILE A 4 -10.32 -9.14 30.47
C ILE A 4 -8.90 -9.64 30.76
N THR A 5 -8.58 -10.81 30.25
CA THR A 5 -7.22 -11.33 30.12
C THR A 5 -6.74 -11.05 28.71
N PHE A 6 -5.76 -10.17 28.56
CA PHE A 6 -4.98 -10.03 27.34
C PHE A 6 -3.78 -10.98 27.41
N PRO A 7 -3.64 -11.98 26.53
CA PRO A 7 -2.36 -12.62 26.33
C PRO A 7 -1.52 -11.76 25.40
N LEU A 8 -0.27 -11.56 25.80
CA LEU A 8 0.83 -11.04 25.01
C LEU A 8 0.87 -11.75 23.64
N GLY A 9 0.30 -11.09 22.63
CA GLY A 9 0.46 -11.48 21.24
C GLY A 9 1.71 -10.81 20.69
N CYS A 10 2.83 -11.53 20.73
CA CYS A 10 4.02 -11.24 19.95
C CYS A 10 3.63 -10.95 18.50
N GLN A 11 3.69 -9.67 18.11
CA GLN A 11 3.62 -9.31 16.71
C GLN A 11 5.02 -9.56 16.14
N CYS A 12 5.23 -10.77 15.62
CA CYS A 12 6.30 -11.05 14.69
C CYS A 12 6.16 -10.07 13.51
N ARG A 13 6.91 -8.97 13.58
CA ARG A 13 7.23 -8.16 12.41
C ARG A 13 8.17 -9.02 11.60
N ILE A 14 7.59 -9.80 10.68
CA ILE A 14 8.35 -10.40 9.60
C ILE A 14 8.85 -9.23 8.78
N ASP A 15 10.11 -8.88 9.01
CA ASP A 15 10.91 -8.14 8.07
C ASP A 15 10.82 -8.88 6.73
N LYS A 16 9.95 -8.41 5.85
CA LYS A 16 10.18 -8.52 4.42
C LYS A 16 11.35 -7.59 4.11
N LEU A 17 12.55 -8.01 4.52
CA LEU A 17 13.74 -7.79 3.73
C LEU A 17 13.44 -8.44 2.38
N LEU A 18 12.93 -7.62 1.46
CA LEU A 18 13.09 -7.86 0.05
C LEU A 18 14.60 -7.94 -0.17
N MET A 19 15.14 -9.15 -0.04
CA MET A 19 16.43 -9.49 -0.59
C MET A 19 16.30 -9.33 -2.11
N VAL A 20 16.53 -8.10 -2.57
CA VAL A 20 17.02 -7.81 -3.91
C VAL A 20 18.48 -8.30 -3.95
N ASN A 21 18.66 -9.59 -3.75
CA ASN A 21 19.92 -10.32 -3.89
C ASN A 21 19.65 -11.37 -4.96
N ARG A 22 19.77 -11.02 -6.25
CA ARG A 22 19.87 -12.05 -7.30
C ARG A 22 20.27 -11.64 -8.71
N ILE A 23 20.77 -10.42 -8.96
CA ILE A 23 21.23 -10.04 -10.31
C ILE A 23 22.72 -9.73 -10.35
N ASP A 24 23.27 -9.09 -9.30
CA ASP A 24 24.70 -8.73 -9.25
C ASP A 24 25.66 -9.93 -9.23
N THR A 25 25.22 -11.10 -8.74
CA THR A 25 26.05 -12.30 -8.66
C THR A 25 26.15 -13.07 -9.98
N VAL A 26 25.17 -12.94 -10.88
CA VAL A 26 25.13 -13.73 -12.12
C VAL A 26 26.03 -13.11 -13.19
N ILE A 27 26.09 -11.78 -13.27
CA ILE A 27 26.81 -11.05 -14.31
C ILE A 27 28.33 -11.16 -14.14
N LYS A 28 28.83 -11.07 -12.91
CA LYS A 28 30.27 -11.22 -12.63
C LYS A 28 30.79 -12.64 -12.94
N ALA A 29 29.92 -13.65 -12.92
CA ALA A 29 30.33 -15.04 -13.11
C ALA A 29 30.69 -15.37 -14.57
N SER A 30 29.91 -14.87 -15.54
CA SER A 30 30.15 -15.16 -16.97
C SER A 30 31.37 -14.45 -17.54
N ASP A 31 31.57 -13.17 -17.17
CA ASP A 31 32.72 -12.40 -17.64
C ASP A 31 34.03 -12.96 -17.06
N ASN A 32 34.03 -13.38 -15.79
CA ASN A 32 35.20 -14.01 -15.19
C ASN A 32 35.60 -15.31 -15.89
N GLN A 33 34.64 -16.15 -16.29
CA GLN A 33 34.94 -17.39 -17.00
C GLN A 33 35.53 -17.11 -18.39
N TYR A 34 34.97 -16.15 -19.13
CA TYR A 34 35.52 -15.76 -20.43
C TYR A 34 36.93 -15.17 -20.29
N VAL A 35 37.15 -14.29 -19.31
CA VAL A 35 38.46 -13.68 -19.07
C VAL A 35 39.52 -14.73 -18.70
N GLN A 36 39.18 -15.74 -17.91
CA GLN A 36 40.07 -16.86 -17.62
C GLN A 36 40.38 -17.70 -18.86
N GLN A 37 39.37 -17.95 -19.71
CA GLN A 37 39.59 -18.64 -20.99
C GLN A 37 40.48 -17.83 -21.91
N LEU A 38 40.26 -16.52 -21.99
CA LEU A 38 41.08 -15.58 -22.76
C LEU A 38 42.53 -15.58 -22.28
N GLU A 39 42.77 -15.53 -20.97
CA GLU A 39 44.12 -15.62 -20.40
C GLU A 39 44.81 -16.95 -20.74
N ASN A 40 44.07 -18.06 -20.66
CA ASN A 40 44.61 -19.37 -21.03
C ASN A 40 44.95 -19.46 -22.52
N VAL A 41 44.09 -18.97 -23.41
CA VAL A 41 44.34 -18.91 -24.85
C VAL A 41 45.53 -17.99 -25.14
N TYR A 42 45.62 -16.87 -24.44
CA TYR A 42 46.73 -15.92 -24.58
C TYR A 42 48.08 -16.57 -24.26
N VAL A 43 48.20 -17.16 -23.08
CA VAL A 43 49.46 -17.74 -22.58
C VAL A 43 49.84 -19.02 -23.31
N ASN A 44 48.88 -19.91 -23.55
CA ASN A 44 49.18 -21.26 -24.05
C ASN A 44 49.14 -21.37 -25.58
N GLU A 45 48.49 -20.44 -26.28
CA GLU A 45 48.36 -20.50 -27.74
C GLU A 45 48.97 -19.28 -28.42
N ILE A 46 48.50 -18.07 -28.10
CA ILE A 46 48.86 -16.86 -28.86
C ILE A 46 50.35 -16.53 -28.71
N ILE A 47 50.86 -16.51 -27.47
CA ILE A 47 52.26 -16.18 -27.21
C ILE A 47 53.24 -17.20 -27.81
N PRO A 48 53.05 -18.53 -27.66
CA PRO A 48 53.89 -19.52 -28.32
C PRO A 48 53.91 -19.38 -29.84
N ILE A 49 52.75 -19.19 -30.48
CA ILE A 49 52.65 -18.98 -31.93
C ILE A 49 53.39 -17.70 -32.33
N ALA A 50 53.23 -16.61 -31.58
CA ALA A 50 53.91 -15.35 -31.84
C ALA A 50 55.44 -15.50 -31.74
N LEU A 51 55.93 -16.22 -30.73
CA LEU A 51 57.36 -16.47 -30.53
C LEU A 51 57.96 -17.37 -31.62
N GLU A 52 57.26 -18.43 -32.02
CA GLU A 52 57.69 -19.33 -33.08
C GLU A 52 57.74 -18.61 -34.43
N LYS A 53 56.67 -17.90 -34.77
CA LYS A 53 56.60 -17.13 -36.01
C LYS A 53 57.63 -16.01 -36.07
N ALA A 54 57.86 -15.32 -34.95
CA ALA A 54 58.90 -14.29 -34.87
C ALA A 54 60.30 -14.84 -35.17
N LYS A 55 60.64 -16.03 -34.67
CA LYS A 55 61.93 -16.69 -34.96
C LYS A 55 62.04 -17.13 -36.42
N ASP A 56 60.98 -17.73 -36.95
CA ASP A 56 60.89 -18.15 -38.35
C ASP A 56 61.09 -16.96 -39.29
N ASP A 57 60.33 -15.88 -39.09
CA ASP A 57 60.43 -14.67 -39.90
C ASP A 57 61.81 -13.99 -39.75
N ALA A 58 62.37 -13.96 -38.53
CA ALA A 58 63.70 -13.40 -38.28
C ALA A 58 64.82 -14.18 -38.98
N SER A 59 64.73 -15.50 -39.05
CA SER A 59 65.73 -16.35 -39.74
C SER A 59 65.80 -16.07 -41.24
N HIS A 60 64.72 -15.53 -41.81
CA HIS A 60 64.63 -15.09 -43.20
C HIS A 60 64.78 -13.56 -43.38
N ASN A 61 65.15 -12.83 -42.31
CA ASN A 61 65.22 -11.37 -42.27
C ASN A 61 63.90 -10.70 -42.75
N ILE A 62 62.76 -11.30 -42.43
CA ILE A 62 61.42 -10.79 -42.72
C ILE A 62 60.87 -10.10 -41.45
N PRO A 63 60.28 -8.89 -41.56
CA PRO A 63 60.17 -8.07 -42.77
C PRO A 63 61.53 -7.46 -43.18
N SER A 64 61.67 -7.09 -44.46
CA SER A 64 62.90 -6.42 -44.94
C SER A 64 63.12 -5.09 -44.20
N PRO A 65 64.36 -4.60 -44.05
CA PRO A 65 64.64 -3.35 -43.35
C PRO A 65 63.80 -2.16 -43.86
N GLU A 66 63.58 -2.09 -45.17
CA GLU A 66 62.81 -1.01 -45.82
C GLU A 66 61.28 -1.19 -45.76
N ALA A 67 60.79 -2.27 -45.16
CA ALA A 67 59.36 -2.55 -45.12
C ALA A 67 58.62 -1.55 -44.22
N LYS A 68 57.57 -0.95 -44.78
CA LYS A 68 56.68 -0.02 -44.07
C LYS A 68 55.37 -0.66 -43.60
N ASN A 69 55.03 -1.83 -44.12
CA ASN A 69 53.74 -2.49 -43.88
C ASN A 69 53.86 -3.61 -42.85
N PHE A 70 52.81 -3.77 -42.05
CA PHE A 70 52.72 -4.72 -40.94
C PHE A 70 52.11 -6.07 -41.34
N ILE A 71 52.31 -6.51 -42.58
CA ILE A 71 51.61 -7.69 -43.13
C ILE A 71 51.91 -8.94 -42.29
N GLN A 72 53.10 -9.02 -41.75
CA GLN A 72 53.61 -10.14 -40.97
C GLN A 72 52.92 -10.28 -39.61
N SER A 73 52.38 -9.19 -39.04
CA SER A 73 51.63 -9.26 -37.78
C SER A 73 50.12 -9.46 -37.97
N ASN A 74 49.62 -9.53 -39.21
CA ASN A 74 48.19 -9.71 -39.50
C ASN A 74 47.59 -10.99 -38.88
N PHE A 75 48.40 -12.02 -38.61
CA PHE A 75 47.91 -13.22 -37.92
C PHE A 75 47.45 -12.90 -36.49
N LEU A 76 48.16 -12.00 -35.79
CA LEU A 76 47.75 -11.52 -34.46
C LEU A 76 46.45 -10.72 -34.56
N THR A 77 46.38 -9.77 -35.50
CA THR A 77 45.17 -8.97 -35.73
C THR A 77 43.96 -9.87 -36.00
N THR A 78 44.14 -10.90 -36.85
CA THR A 78 43.08 -11.86 -37.17
C THR A 78 42.67 -12.67 -35.95
N ARG A 79 43.63 -13.15 -35.15
CA ARG A 79 43.37 -13.95 -33.95
C ARG A 79 42.65 -13.14 -32.88
N PHE A 80 43.09 -11.92 -32.60
CA PHE A 80 42.46 -11.05 -31.61
C PHE A 80 41.10 -10.52 -32.09
N ASN A 81 40.91 -10.20 -33.37
CA ASN A 81 39.57 -9.89 -33.90
C ASN A 81 38.61 -11.06 -33.72
N ARG A 82 39.08 -12.31 -33.89
CA ARG A 82 38.27 -13.49 -33.59
C ARG A 82 37.89 -13.55 -32.11
N GLU A 83 38.80 -13.22 -31.19
CA GLU A 83 38.47 -13.17 -29.77
C GLU A 83 37.47 -12.05 -29.45
N VAL A 84 37.59 -10.87 -30.05
CA VAL A 84 36.58 -9.81 -29.88
C VAL A 84 35.20 -10.26 -30.41
N ILE A 85 35.15 -10.97 -31.55
CA ILE A 85 33.89 -11.53 -32.08
C ILE A 85 33.33 -12.64 -31.17
N ASN A 86 34.18 -13.53 -30.65
CA ASN A 86 33.79 -14.56 -29.70
C ASN A 86 33.20 -13.92 -28.43
N TYR A 87 33.88 -12.90 -27.88
CA TYR A 87 33.39 -12.15 -26.73
C TYR A 87 32.06 -11.48 -27.04
N LYS A 88 31.95 -10.77 -28.17
CA LYS A 88 30.70 -10.15 -28.60
C LYS A 88 29.57 -11.17 -28.68
N SER A 89 29.80 -12.34 -29.28
CA SER A 89 28.78 -13.37 -29.42
C SER A 89 28.35 -13.94 -28.07
N SER A 90 29.30 -14.13 -27.15
CA SER A 90 29.03 -14.55 -25.77
C SER A 90 28.23 -13.48 -25.00
N SER A 91 28.65 -12.22 -25.10
CA SER A 91 28.02 -11.08 -24.44
C SER A 91 26.64 -10.73 -25.03
N GLN A 92 26.45 -10.87 -26.35
CA GLN A 92 25.18 -10.60 -27.01
C GLN A 92 24.06 -11.53 -26.56
N ASN A 93 24.33 -12.79 -26.22
CA ASN A 93 23.30 -13.67 -25.65
C ASN A 93 22.82 -13.16 -24.29
N SER A 94 23.71 -12.56 -23.50
CA SER A 94 23.37 -11.91 -22.23
C SER A 94 22.70 -10.55 -22.43
N GLN A 95 23.05 -9.81 -23.49
CA GLN A 95 22.51 -8.48 -23.79
C GLN A 95 21.19 -8.50 -24.58
N GLN A 96 20.92 -9.52 -25.40
CA GLN A 96 19.65 -9.71 -26.12
C GLN A 96 18.46 -9.90 -25.16
N GLN A 97 18.71 -10.21 -23.89
CA GLN A 97 17.67 -10.22 -22.87
C GLN A 97 17.14 -8.82 -22.50
N PHE A 98 17.76 -7.73 -22.98
CA PHE A 98 17.43 -6.36 -22.59
C PHE A 98 17.05 -5.48 -23.78
N HIS A 99 15.83 -5.64 -24.31
CA HIS A 99 15.24 -4.79 -25.35
C HIS A 99 14.78 -3.43 -24.77
N MET A 100 15.74 -2.62 -24.31
CA MET A 100 15.50 -1.45 -23.46
C MET A 100 14.65 -0.34 -24.11
N ASN A 101 14.79 -0.07 -25.41
CA ASN A 101 13.98 0.97 -26.04
C ASN A 101 12.49 0.62 -26.03
N GLU A 102 12.17 -0.67 -26.02
CA GLU A 102 10.82 -1.15 -25.87
C GLU A 102 10.41 -1.14 -24.39
N GLU A 103 11.28 -1.59 -23.48
CA GLU A 103 11.03 -1.58 -22.03
C GLU A 103 10.80 -0.18 -21.46
N ILE A 104 11.62 0.82 -21.84
CA ILE A 104 11.45 2.22 -21.42
C ILE A 104 10.12 2.77 -21.94
N LYS A 105 9.76 2.47 -23.20
CA LYS A 105 8.47 2.88 -23.76
C LYS A 105 7.30 2.23 -23.03
N ILE A 106 7.41 0.94 -22.71
CA ILE A 106 6.42 0.20 -21.92
C ILE A 106 6.30 0.81 -20.52
N PHE A 107 7.43 1.09 -19.87
CA PHE A 107 7.49 1.72 -18.57
C PHE A 107 6.82 3.10 -18.58
N LYS A 108 7.19 3.99 -19.52
CA LYS A 108 6.60 5.32 -19.64
C LYS A 108 5.07 5.22 -19.78
N ARG A 109 4.59 4.32 -20.66
CA ARG A 109 3.15 4.04 -20.81
C ARG A 109 2.50 3.54 -19.52
N GLN A 110 3.15 2.67 -18.77
CA GLN A 110 2.65 2.16 -17.49
C GLN A 110 2.61 3.26 -16.41
N LYS A 111 3.68 4.07 -16.30
CA LYS A 111 3.77 5.23 -15.40
C LYS A 111 2.65 6.22 -15.67
N THR A 112 2.44 6.64 -16.92
CA THR A 112 1.35 7.55 -17.28
C THR A 112 -0.02 6.96 -16.91
N ARG A 113 -0.27 5.67 -17.22
CA ARG A 113 -1.53 5.00 -16.87
C ARG A 113 -1.76 4.95 -15.35
N LEU A 114 -0.72 4.68 -14.56
CA LEU A 114 -0.81 4.66 -13.10
C LEU A 114 -1.05 6.07 -12.54
N MET A 115 -0.33 7.08 -13.03
CA MET A 115 -0.52 8.48 -12.64
C MET A 115 -1.94 8.96 -12.94
N GLU A 116 -2.50 8.62 -14.10
CA GLU A 116 -3.88 8.92 -14.44
C GLU A 116 -4.87 8.25 -13.47
N LYS A 117 -4.64 6.99 -13.10
CA LYS A 117 -5.47 6.27 -12.12
C LYS A 117 -5.40 6.93 -10.75
N VAL A 118 -4.20 7.30 -10.28
CA VAL A 118 -4.01 8.04 -9.02
C VAL A 118 -4.77 9.36 -9.05
N LYS A 119 -4.68 10.11 -10.15
CA LYS A 119 -5.40 11.38 -10.33
C LYS A 119 -6.92 11.20 -10.30
N LYS A 120 -7.44 10.14 -10.95
CA LYS A 120 -8.87 9.79 -10.92
C LYS A 120 -9.34 9.47 -9.49
N VAL A 121 -8.65 8.57 -8.79
CA VAL A 121 -8.98 8.21 -7.40
C VAL A 121 -8.90 9.43 -6.47
N LYS A 122 -7.90 10.30 -6.63
CA LYS A 122 -7.77 11.54 -5.85
C LYS A 122 -8.93 12.50 -6.08
N ASN A 123 -9.41 12.64 -7.31
CA ASN A 123 -10.58 13.45 -7.63
C ASN A 123 -11.86 12.85 -7.03
N ASP A 124 -12.04 11.53 -7.15
CA ASP A 124 -13.20 10.82 -6.57
C ASP A 124 -13.22 10.95 -5.04
N LEU A 125 -12.07 10.82 -4.40
CA LEU A 125 -11.90 11.09 -2.97
C LEU A 125 -12.37 12.50 -2.60
N ARG A 126 -11.90 13.51 -3.33
CA ARG A 126 -12.28 14.91 -3.08
C ARG A 126 -13.79 15.13 -3.21
N ILE A 127 -14.44 14.49 -4.18
CA ILE A 127 -15.89 14.58 -4.38
C ILE A 127 -16.63 13.91 -3.22
N LYS A 128 -16.19 12.70 -2.81
CA LYS A 128 -16.79 11.94 -1.70
C LYS A 128 -16.58 12.64 -0.35
N GLU A 129 -15.44 13.26 -0.11
CA GLU A 129 -15.15 14.03 1.11
C GLU A 129 -16.10 15.23 1.24
N ARG A 130 -16.31 15.99 0.16
CA ARG A 130 -17.29 17.08 0.14
C ARG A 130 -18.72 16.59 0.39
N ALA A 131 -19.09 15.46 -0.18
CA ALA A 131 -20.40 14.84 0.07
C ALA A 131 -20.57 14.44 1.54
N ILE A 132 -19.51 13.94 2.18
CA ILE A 132 -19.50 13.59 3.61
C ILE A 132 -19.61 14.82 4.51
N GLU A 133 -18.95 15.92 4.15
CA GLU A 133 -18.98 17.17 4.91
C GLU A 133 -20.41 17.70 5.05
N ASN A 134 -21.18 17.66 3.96
CA ASN A 134 -22.61 18.02 3.94
C ASN A 134 -23.48 17.14 4.85
N LEU A 135 -23.01 15.94 5.20
CA LEU A 135 -23.73 14.97 6.03
C LEU A 135 -23.31 15.01 7.52
N LYS A 136 -22.33 15.83 7.89
CA LYS A 136 -21.75 15.89 9.25
C LYS A 136 -22.78 16.29 10.31
N SER A 137 -23.71 17.20 9.98
CA SER A 137 -24.76 17.65 10.92
C SER A 137 -25.64 16.50 11.44
N TYR A 138 -25.97 15.52 10.60
CA TYR A 138 -26.80 14.36 10.99
C TYR A 138 -26.06 13.42 11.97
N ARG A 139 -24.73 13.33 11.86
CA ARG A 139 -23.90 12.56 12.80
C ARG A 139 -23.99 13.13 14.21
N GLU A 140 -23.91 14.46 14.34
CA GLU A 140 -23.95 15.12 15.65
C GLU A 140 -25.30 14.91 16.32
N ARG A 141 -26.40 15.02 15.56
CA ARG A 141 -27.76 14.76 16.05
C ARG A 141 -27.94 13.32 16.55
N ILE A 142 -27.44 12.32 15.81
CA ILE A 142 -27.51 10.92 16.24
C ILE A 142 -26.57 10.63 17.40
N ALA A 143 -25.40 11.28 17.46
CA ALA A 143 -24.50 11.16 18.60
C ALA A 143 -25.13 11.73 19.88
N GLN A 144 -25.85 12.85 19.79
CA GLN A 144 -26.63 13.39 20.91
C GLN A 144 -27.73 12.41 21.35
N TYR A 145 -28.49 11.85 20.40
CA TYR A 145 -29.49 10.82 20.71
C TYR A 145 -28.89 9.62 21.44
N ASN A 146 -27.75 9.09 20.98
CA ASN A 146 -27.08 7.96 21.62
C ASN A 146 -26.62 8.27 23.05
N LYS A 147 -26.31 9.53 23.39
CA LYS A 147 -25.99 9.95 24.76
C LYS A 147 -27.22 9.99 25.66
N VAL A 148 -28.37 10.41 25.14
CA VAL A 148 -29.63 10.55 25.88
C VAL A 148 -30.39 9.22 25.99
N TYR A 149 -30.21 8.32 25.01
CA TYR A 149 -30.83 7.01 24.93
C TYR A 149 -30.74 6.15 26.22
N PRO A 150 -29.58 5.99 26.88
CA PRO A 150 -29.50 5.24 28.15
C PRO A 150 -30.33 5.91 29.26
N GLY A 151 -30.43 7.24 29.28
CA GLY A 151 -31.28 7.96 30.23
C GLY A 151 -32.77 7.65 30.02
N ILE A 152 -33.22 7.61 28.75
CA ILE A 152 -34.59 7.22 28.41
C ILE A 152 -34.88 5.78 28.86
N ILE A 153 -33.96 4.84 28.64
CA ILE A 153 -34.09 3.45 29.10
C ILE A 153 -34.14 3.39 30.63
N GLY A 154 -33.31 4.18 31.31
CA GLY A 154 -33.27 4.27 32.77
C GLY A 154 -34.60 4.74 33.36
N LEU A 155 -35.21 5.77 32.77
CA LEU A 155 -36.53 6.27 33.16
C LEU A 155 -37.61 5.19 32.99
N CYS A 156 -37.67 4.52 31.83
CA CYS A 156 -38.65 3.45 31.60
C CYS A 156 -38.41 2.22 32.49
N SER A 157 -37.14 1.89 32.78
CA SER A 157 -36.79 0.79 33.70
C SER A 157 -37.22 1.12 35.14
N GLY A 158 -37.07 2.37 35.56
CA GLY A 158 -37.56 2.84 36.85
C GLY A 158 -39.07 2.65 36.98
N GLU A 159 -39.83 3.07 35.97
CA GLU A 159 -41.29 2.86 35.93
C GLU A 159 -41.68 1.37 35.93
N ALA A 160 -40.92 0.53 35.22
CA ALA A 160 -41.13 -0.92 35.21
C ALA A 160 -40.93 -1.53 36.60
N LEU A 161 -39.88 -1.12 37.33
CA LEU A 161 -39.62 -1.56 38.69
C LEU A 161 -40.70 -1.09 39.66
N PHE A 162 -41.12 0.17 39.58
CA PHE A 162 -42.23 0.68 40.38
C PHE A 162 -43.55 -0.05 40.07
N SER A 163 -43.78 -0.44 38.82
CA SER A 163 -44.96 -1.21 38.44
C SER A 163 -44.89 -2.65 38.95
N ALA A 164 -43.71 -3.28 38.86
CA ALA A 164 -43.46 -4.63 39.37
C ALA A 164 -43.67 -4.74 40.90
N THR A 165 -43.26 -3.74 41.68
CA THR A 165 -43.50 -3.76 43.14
C THR A 165 -44.98 -3.61 43.48
N SER A 166 -45.73 -2.91 42.66
CA SER A 166 -47.18 -2.69 42.86
C SER A 166 -47.98 -3.97 42.60
N LEU A 167 -47.58 -4.72 41.58
CA LEU A 167 -48.28 -5.93 41.14
C LEU A 167 -48.04 -7.13 42.05
N GLN A 168 -47.10 -7.04 43.00
CA GLN A 168 -46.87 -8.09 44.02
C GLN A 168 -48.10 -8.34 44.90
N LEU A 169 -49.01 -7.36 45.02
CA LEU A 169 -50.29 -7.53 45.69
C LEU A 169 -51.19 -8.56 44.98
N LEU A 170 -51.21 -8.53 43.65
CA LEU A 170 -52.03 -9.41 42.81
C LEU A 170 -51.33 -10.75 42.55
N MET A 171 -50.00 -10.73 42.51
CA MET A 171 -49.16 -11.87 42.15
C MET A 171 -48.10 -12.11 43.24
N PRO A 172 -48.28 -13.08 44.14
CA PRO A 172 -47.32 -13.35 45.22
C PRO A 172 -45.97 -13.85 44.69
N ASN A 173 -45.91 -14.33 43.44
CA ASN A 173 -44.67 -14.71 42.80
C ASN A 173 -43.91 -13.48 42.27
N MET A 174 -42.79 -13.14 42.93
CA MET A 174 -41.95 -11.99 42.59
C MET A 174 -41.48 -11.99 41.13
N LEU A 175 -41.13 -13.16 40.58
CA LEU A 175 -40.63 -13.27 39.20
C LEU A 175 -41.73 -12.94 38.19
N LEU A 176 -42.95 -13.40 38.45
CA LEU A 176 -44.10 -13.10 37.59
C LEU A 176 -44.44 -11.60 37.63
N SER A 177 -44.43 -11.00 38.83
CA SER A 177 -44.67 -9.56 38.99
C SER A 177 -43.61 -8.71 38.26
N LEU A 178 -42.34 -9.13 38.30
CA LEU A 178 -41.26 -8.47 37.57
C LEU A 178 -41.43 -8.60 36.05
N LEU A 179 -41.81 -9.78 35.55
CA LEU A 179 -42.07 -9.99 34.13
C LEU A 179 -43.19 -9.06 33.64
N VAL A 180 -44.32 -9.00 34.37
CA VAL A 180 -45.44 -8.12 34.03
C VAL A 180 -45.01 -6.65 34.12
N GLY A 181 -44.23 -6.26 35.13
CA GLY A 181 -43.66 -4.91 35.22
C GLY A 181 -42.75 -4.55 34.04
N CYS A 182 -41.92 -5.49 33.56
CA CYS A 182 -41.13 -5.32 32.34
C CYS A 182 -42.01 -5.14 31.10
N VAL A 183 -43.09 -5.91 30.96
CA VAL A 183 -44.05 -5.74 29.85
C VAL A 183 -44.68 -4.35 29.89
N PHE A 184 -45.07 -3.87 31.08
CA PHE A 184 -45.56 -2.50 31.25
C PHE A 184 -44.51 -1.45 30.88
N GLY A 185 -43.26 -1.63 31.31
CA GLY A 185 -42.16 -0.74 30.93
C GLY A 185 -41.93 -0.67 29.41
N VAL A 186 -41.99 -1.82 28.73
CA VAL A 186 -41.90 -1.89 27.27
C VAL A 186 -43.11 -1.21 26.61
N ALA A 187 -44.33 -1.45 27.12
CA ALA A 187 -45.54 -0.82 26.63
C ALA A 187 -45.50 0.71 26.79
N LEU A 188 -45.02 1.22 27.93
CA LEU A 188 -44.82 2.65 28.18
C LEU A 188 -43.73 3.25 27.29
N TYR A 189 -42.64 2.51 27.05
CA TYR A 189 -41.62 2.93 26.09
C TYR A 189 -42.20 3.09 24.68
N PHE A 190 -43.01 2.14 24.22
CA PHE A 190 -43.67 2.20 22.92
C PHE A 190 -44.77 3.26 22.87
N SER A 191 -45.53 3.47 23.95
CA SER A 191 -46.55 4.52 24.01
C SER A 191 -45.91 5.90 23.92
N ALA A 192 -44.77 6.14 24.58
CA ALA A 192 -44.01 7.37 24.43
C ALA A 192 -43.44 7.56 23.01
N LEU A 193 -43.06 6.46 22.33
CA LEU A 193 -42.61 6.51 20.94
C LEU A 193 -43.76 6.88 19.98
N ILE A 194 -44.93 6.24 20.14
CA ILE A 194 -46.12 6.53 19.35
C ILE A 194 -46.60 7.95 19.62
N GLY A 195 -46.66 8.36 20.89
CA GLY A 195 -47.02 9.72 21.30
C GLY A 195 -46.12 10.78 20.68
N CYS A 196 -44.81 10.56 20.66
CA CYS A 196 -43.86 11.43 19.97
C CYS A 196 -44.16 11.54 18.46
N ASN A 197 -44.43 10.42 17.79
CA ASN A 197 -44.77 10.42 16.37
C ASN A 197 -46.09 11.15 16.08
N VAL A 198 -47.08 11.02 16.96
CA VAL A 198 -48.35 11.74 16.86
C VAL A 198 -48.13 13.24 17.05
N LEU A 199 -47.40 13.65 18.09
CA LEU A 199 -47.07 15.06 18.36
C LEU A 199 -46.28 15.71 17.22
N ARG A 200 -45.39 14.96 16.55
CA ARG A 200 -44.64 15.48 15.39
C ARG A 200 -45.47 15.66 14.13
N ARG A 201 -46.64 15.04 14.03
CA ARG A 201 -47.56 15.19 12.88
C ARG A 201 -48.49 16.39 13.02
N THR A 202 -48.58 17.00 14.20
CA THR A 202 -49.43 18.18 14.40
C THR A 202 -48.75 19.42 13.82
N ASN A 203 -49.43 20.12 12.91
CA ASN A 203 -48.90 21.34 12.29
C ASN A 203 -49.26 22.61 13.07
N THR A 204 -50.36 22.57 13.84
CA THR A 204 -50.85 23.74 14.59
C THR A 204 -50.67 23.58 16.09
N ARG A 205 -50.46 24.69 16.80
CA ARG A 205 -50.27 24.69 18.27
C ARG A 205 -51.48 24.12 19.02
N ILE A 206 -52.70 24.37 18.54
CA ILE A 206 -53.93 23.85 19.15
C ILE A 206 -54.00 22.33 18.99
N GLN A 207 -53.67 21.80 17.81
CA GLN A 207 -53.60 20.35 17.60
C GLN A 207 -52.51 19.71 18.46
N PHE A 208 -51.36 20.37 18.64
CA PHE A 208 -50.28 19.89 19.50
C PHE A 208 -50.75 19.78 20.97
N ILE A 209 -51.35 20.85 21.51
CA ILE A 209 -51.85 20.86 22.89
C ILE A 209 -52.97 19.83 23.06
N GLY A 210 -53.91 19.74 22.11
CA GLY A 210 -54.98 18.75 22.15
C GLY A 210 -54.46 17.31 22.14
N ALA A 211 -53.49 16.99 21.28
CA ALA A 211 -52.85 15.68 21.23
C ALA A 211 -52.07 15.36 22.52
N LEU A 212 -51.34 16.35 23.07
CA LEU A 212 -50.60 16.19 24.33
C LEU A 212 -51.55 15.87 25.49
N VAL A 213 -52.63 16.66 25.65
CA VAL A 213 -53.63 16.45 26.70
C VAL A 213 -54.30 15.09 26.56
N LEU A 214 -54.64 14.68 25.33
CA LEU A 214 -55.23 13.37 25.07
C LEU A 214 -54.28 12.22 25.45
N ILE A 215 -53.01 12.29 25.06
CA ILE A 215 -52.01 11.26 25.42
C ILE A 215 -51.83 11.21 26.95
N LEU A 216 -51.68 12.36 27.61
CA LEU A 216 -51.50 12.43 29.06
C LEU A 216 -52.75 12.00 29.82
N SER A 217 -53.95 12.25 29.30
CA SER A 217 -55.20 11.82 29.91
C SER A 217 -55.35 10.28 29.87
N ILE A 218 -55.07 9.66 28.72
CA ILE A 218 -55.13 8.19 28.57
C ILE A 218 -54.10 7.52 29.48
N VAL A 219 -52.83 7.96 29.43
CA VAL A 219 -51.76 7.39 30.24
C VAL A 219 -51.98 7.69 31.73
N GLY A 220 -52.48 8.89 32.06
CA GLY A 220 -52.83 9.29 33.41
C GLY A 220 -53.93 8.42 34.02
N GLY A 221 -54.95 8.05 33.25
CA GLY A 221 -55.99 7.10 33.68
C GLY A 221 -55.39 5.74 34.06
N ILE A 222 -54.47 5.21 33.25
CA ILE A 222 -53.75 3.97 33.55
C ILE A 222 -52.91 4.12 34.83
N PHE A 223 -52.17 5.22 34.98
CA PHE A 223 -51.38 5.46 36.18
C PHE A 223 -52.21 5.69 37.44
N LEU A 224 -53.43 6.21 37.32
CA LEU A 224 -54.37 6.33 38.44
C LEU A 224 -54.77 4.94 38.95
N THR A 225 -55.15 4.03 38.04
CA THR A 225 -55.49 2.64 38.42
C THR A 225 -54.30 1.91 39.06
N LEU A 226 -53.08 2.12 38.55
CA LEU A 226 -51.86 1.59 39.16
C LEU A 226 -51.57 2.24 40.53
N GLY A 227 -51.90 3.52 40.69
CA GLY A 227 -51.80 4.25 41.95
C GLY A 227 -52.72 3.70 43.03
N ASP A 228 -53.95 3.33 42.67
CA ASP A 228 -54.90 2.70 43.59
C ASP A 228 -54.39 1.33 44.06
N PHE A 229 -53.87 0.50 43.14
CA PHE A 229 -53.26 -0.78 43.51
C PHE A 229 -52.06 -0.61 44.46
N ARG A 230 -51.22 0.42 44.25
CA ARG A 230 -50.10 0.74 45.16
C ARG A 230 -50.58 1.13 46.55
N LEU A 231 -51.62 1.95 46.60
CA LEU A 231 -52.16 2.45 47.85
C LEU A 231 -52.76 1.29 48.68
N GLU A 232 -53.44 0.35 48.02
CA GLU A 232 -53.94 -0.85 48.66
C GLU A 232 -52.81 -1.78 49.15
N TYR A 233 -51.75 -1.92 48.36
CA TYR A 233 -50.56 -2.67 48.76
C TYR A 233 -49.89 -2.08 50.02
N LEU A 234 -49.74 -0.77 50.09
CA LEU A 234 -49.17 -0.09 51.26
C LEU A 234 -50.06 -0.24 52.51
N LYS A 235 -51.39 -0.23 52.35
CA LYS A 235 -52.33 -0.47 53.46
C LYS A 235 -52.19 -1.88 54.05
N VAL A 236 -52.05 -2.89 53.19
CA VAL A 236 -51.83 -4.28 53.60
C VAL A 236 -50.49 -4.43 54.32
N MET A 237 -49.41 -3.89 53.75
CA MET A 237 -48.07 -3.92 54.34
C MET A 237 -47.97 -3.24 55.70
N SER A 238 -48.69 -2.14 55.91
CA SER A 238 -48.61 -1.35 57.13
C SER A 238 -49.50 -1.86 58.28
N ASN A 239 -50.15 -3.02 58.15
CA ASN A 239 -51.12 -3.52 59.13
C ASN A 239 -52.16 -2.45 59.51
N GLY A 240 -52.57 -1.60 58.55
CA GLY A 240 -53.53 -0.51 58.75
C GLY A 240 -53.07 0.67 59.62
N LYS A 241 -51.81 0.74 60.04
CA LYS A 241 -51.28 1.77 60.97
C LYS A 241 -50.45 2.89 60.34
N THR A 242 -50.52 3.11 59.02
CA THR A 242 -49.77 4.20 58.37
C THR A 242 -50.41 5.56 58.64
N GLY A 243 -49.69 6.44 59.36
CA GLY A 243 -49.97 7.88 59.48
C GLY A 243 -49.54 8.71 58.25
N PHE A 244 -49.39 8.09 57.08
CA PHE A 244 -49.13 8.77 55.82
C PHE A 244 -50.35 8.62 54.91
N GLU A 245 -51.18 9.67 54.85
CA GLU A 245 -52.29 9.79 53.91
C GLU A 245 -51.77 10.11 52.50
N LEU A 246 -50.95 9.19 51.95
CA LEU A 246 -50.54 9.29 50.55
C LEU A 246 -51.76 9.00 49.68
N SER A 247 -52.10 9.92 48.79
CA SER A 247 -53.22 9.78 47.85
C SER A 247 -52.77 9.06 46.58
N ALA A 248 -53.63 8.23 45.98
CA ALA A 248 -53.38 7.61 44.67
C ALA A 248 -53.04 8.65 43.60
N PHE A 249 -53.59 9.86 43.73
CA PHE A 249 -53.29 11.01 42.87
C PHE A 249 -51.80 11.41 42.91
N GLN A 250 -51.14 11.31 44.07
CA GLN A 250 -49.72 11.65 44.20
C GLN A 250 -48.85 10.64 43.45
N PHE A 251 -49.18 9.35 43.53
CA PHE A 251 -48.48 8.30 42.75
C PHE A 251 -48.70 8.45 41.24
N MET A 252 -49.90 8.82 40.83
CA MET A 252 -50.20 9.13 39.43
C MET A 252 -49.37 10.33 38.94
N ALA A 253 -49.33 11.42 39.71
CA ALA A 253 -48.59 12.63 39.34
C ALA A 253 -47.09 12.38 39.15
N ILE A 254 -46.46 11.60 40.04
CA ILE A 254 -45.03 11.24 39.92
C ILE A 254 -44.77 10.40 38.67
N GLN A 255 -45.61 9.39 38.39
CA GLN A 255 -45.47 8.56 37.19
C GLN A 255 -45.70 9.37 35.91
N LEU A 256 -46.71 10.24 35.91
CA LEU A 256 -47.02 11.10 34.78
C LEU A 256 -45.90 12.11 34.54
N PHE A 257 -45.23 12.61 35.59
CA PHE A 257 -44.04 13.45 35.47
C PHE A 257 -42.89 12.70 34.79
N MET A 258 -42.56 11.48 35.24
CA MET A 258 -41.50 10.66 34.64
C MET A 258 -41.79 10.32 33.17
N PHE A 259 -43.03 9.95 32.87
CA PHE A 259 -43.49 9.71 31.50
C PHE A 259 -43.40 10.98 30.64
N THR A 260 -43.78 12.14 31.19
CA THR A 260 -43.68 13.43 30.48
C THR A 260 -42.23 13.79 30.20
N CYS A 261 -41.32 13.57 31.15
CA CYS A 261 -39.87 13.72 30.94
C CYS A 261 -39.37 12.79 29.83
N ALA A 262 -39.76 11.52 29.84
CA ALA A 262 -39.39 10.56 28.80
C ALA A 262 -39.94 10.95 27.42
N LEU A 263 -41.21 11.39 27.36
CA LEU A 263 -41.86 11.89 26.16
C LEU A 263 -41.16 13.15 25.62
N PHE A 264 -40.81 14.09 26.50
CA PHE A 264 -40.07 15.30 26.16
C PHE A 264 -38.67 15.00 25.61
N LEU A 265 -37.92 14.10 26.26
CA LEU A 265 -36.60 13.67 25.78
C LEU A 265 -36.71 12.98 24.42
N LYS A 266 -37.68 12.09 24.23
CA LYS A 266 -37.94 11.47 22.92
C LYS A 266 -38.36 12.50 21.88
N TYR A 267 -39.22 13.45 22.21
CA TYR A 267 -39.69 14.47 21.28
C TYR A 267 -38.56 15.36 20.77
N ASN A 268 -37.62 15.75 21.63
CA ASN A 268 -36.50 16.61 21.24
C ASN A 268 -35.35 15.86 20.56
N TYR A 269 -35.02 14.64 21.02
CA TYR A 269 -33.79 13.95 20.59
C TYR A 269 -34.00 12.79 19.62
N LEU A 270 -35.21 12.24 19.46
CA LEU A 270 -35.44 11.10 18.55
C LEU A 270 -35.20 11.53 17.09
N PRO A 271 -34.24 10.98 16.35
CA PRO A 271 -34.02 11.35 14.96
C PRO A 271 -35.20 10.92 14.07
N LEU A 272 -35.47 11.68 13.01
CA LEU A 272 -36.44 11.26 11.99
C LEU A 272 -35.87 10.11 11.16
N LYS A 273 -36.76 9.28 10.57
CA LYS A 273 -36.34 8.17 9.68
C LYS A 273 -35.40 8.64 8.55
N SER A 274 -35.70 9.78 7.94
CA SER A 274 -34.87 10.40 6.90
C SER A 274 -33.47 10.79 7.38
N GLU A 275 -33.30 11.14 8.65
CA GLU A 275 -31.99 11.46 9.24
C GLU A 275 -31.18 10.19 9.50
N ILE A 276 -31.85 9.11 9.93
CA ILE A 276 -31.24 7.80 10.12
C ILE A 276 -30.72 7.26 8.78
N GLU A 277 -31.52 7.35 7.71
CA GLU A 277 -31.12 6.97 6.36
C GLU A 277 -29.90 7.77 5.88
N LYS A 278 -29.90 9.09 6.06
CA LYS A 278 -28.75 9.96 5.72
C LYS A 278 -27.50 9.61 6.53
N TYR A 279 -27.65 9.21 7.78
CA TYR A 279 -26.53 8.75 8.59
C TYR A 279 -25.98 7.39 8.14
N GLN A 280 -26.85 6.48 7.71
CA GLN A 280 -26.40 5.23 7.08
C GLN A 280 -25.65 5.51 5.78
N GLN A 281 -26.15 6.43 4.95
CA GLN A 281 -25.43 6.90 3.77
C GLN A 281 -24.05 7.49 4.12
N TRP A 282 -23.96 8.33 5.16
CA TRP A 282 -22.70 8.85 5.67
C TRP A 282 -21.73 7.72 6.10
N LYS A 283 -22.21 6.72 6.84
CA LYS A 283 -21.41 5.58 7.29
C LYS A 283 -20.89 4.75 6.11
N ASN A 284 -21.73 4.52 5.10
CA ASN A 284 -21.36 3.80 3.89
C ASN A 284 -20.37 4.59 3.05
N ALA A 285 -20.58 5.90 2.89
CA ALA A 285 -19.66 6.80 2.20
C ALA A 285 -18.30 6.82 2.90
N LYS A 286 -18.26 6.89 4.24
CA LYS A 286 -17.00 6.86 5.01
C LYS A 286 -16.22 5.57 4.79
N LYS A 287 -16.90 4.42 4.76
CA LYS A 287 -16.28 3.14 4.41
C LYS A 287 -15.74 3.16 2.97
N GLY A 288 -16.48 3.76 2.04
CA GLY A 288 -16.04 3.96 0.66
C GLY A 288 -14.75 4.76 0.57
N ILE A 289 -14.66 5.91 1.27
CA ILE A 289 -13.45 6.74 1.32
C ILE A 289 -12.25 5.95 1.87
N GLN A 290 -12.44 5.17 2.93
CA GLN A 290 -11.35 4.35 3.47
C GLN A 290 -10.82 3.33 2.45
N LYS A 291 -11.70 2.72 1.64
CA LYS A 291 -11.30 1.83 0.54
C LYS A 291 -10.54 2.58 -0.55
N ASP A 292 -11.03 3.74 -0.95
CA ASP A 292 -10.40 4.57 -1.98
C ASP A 292 -9.02 5.10 -1.53
N ILE A 293 -8.86 5.45 -0.24
CA ILE A 293 -7.55 5.82 0.35
C ILE A 293 -6.59 4.63 0.27
N ALA A 294 -7.04 3.43 0.65
CA ALA A 294 -6.21 2.23 0.55
C ALA A 294 -5.80 1.95 -0.90
N GLN A 295 -6.72 2.08 -1.85
CA GLN A 295 -6.45 1.93 -3.28
C GLN A 295 -5.47 3.00 -3.80
N LYS A 296 -5.60 4.25 -3.36
CA LYS A 296 -4.66 5.33 -3.71
C LYS A 296 -3.25 4.99 -3.25
N ASN A 297 -3.08 4.57 -2.00
CA ASN A 297 -1.78 4.22 -1.43
C ASN A 297 -1.17 3.01 -2.15
N ASP A 298 -1.98 2.00 -2.48
CA ASP A 298 -1.52 0.83 -3.25
C ASP A 298 -1.01 1.23 -4.66
N LEU A 299 -1.72 2.13 -5.34
CA LEU A 299 -1.28 2.67 -6.63
C LEU A 299 0.00 3.51 -6.52
N GLU A 300 0.14 4.32 -5.47
CA GLU A 300 1.36 5.11 -5.20
C GLU A 300 2.55 4.19 -4.92
N ASN A 301 2.38 3.16 -4.10
CA ASN A 301 3.41 2.15 -3.83
C ASN A 301 3.79 1.38 -5.10
N THR A 302 2.81 1.05 -5.94
CA THR A 302 3.07 0.38 -7.23
C THR A 302 3.89 1.27 -8.16
N LEU A 303 3.61 2.57 -8.17
CA LEU A 303 4.36 3.56 -8.96
C LEU A 303 5.81 3.66 -8.47
N GLU A 304 6.01 3.79 -7.16
CA GLU A 304 7.35 3.83 -6.55
C GLU A 304 8.14 2.54 -6.84
N THR A 305 7.51 1.38 -6.69
CA THR A 305 8.13 0.08 -7.00
C THR A 305 8.51 -0.01 -8.48
N LEU A 306 7.66 0.52 -9.37
CA LEU A 306 7.95 0.57 -10.80
C LEU A 306 9.22 1.41 -11.05
N GLU A 307 9.31 2.61 -10.48
CA GLU A 307 10.47 3.51 -10.61
C GLU A 307 11.77 2.91 -10.03
N GLN A 308 11.68 2.21 -8.91
CA GLN A 308 12.80 1.46 -8.34
C GLN A 308 13.26 0.33 -9.27
N ASN A 309 12.32 -0.39 -9.91
CA ASN A 309 12.65 -1.45 -10.85
C ASN A 309 13.32 -0.90 -12.11
N LEU A 310 12.85 0.24 -12.64
CA LEU A 310 13.48 0.89 -13.79
C LEU A 310 14.90 1.36 -13.45
N SER A 311 15.08 2.08 -12.34
CA SER A 311 16.40 2.58 -11.95
C SER A 311 17.39 1.43 -11.72
N THR A 312 16.96 0.35 -11.08
CA THR A 312 17.77 -0.87 -10.92
C THR A 312 18.15 -1.46 -12.28
N SER A 313 17.19 -1.62 -13.20
CA SER A 313 17.46 -2.15 -14.55
C SER A 313 18.48 -1.30 -15.32
N LEU A 314 18.35 0.03 -15.26
CA LEU A 314 19.29 0.96 -15.90
C LEU A 314 20.70 0.88 -15.30
N ILE A 315 20.81 0.77 -13.98
CA ILE A 315 22.10 0.60 -13.29
C ILE A 315 22.75 -0.73 -13.69
N THR A 316 22.00 -1.84 -13.65
CA THR A 316 22.49 -3.16 -14.06
C THR A 316 23.02 -3.13 -15.49
N ARG A 317 22.29 -2.48 -16.41
CA ARG A 317 22.74 -2.31 -17.79
C ARG A 317 24.02 -1.47 -17.91
N ARG A 318 24.12 -0.35 -17.19
CA ARG A 318 25.33 0.48 -17.22
C ARG A 318 26.55 -0.32 -16.75
N THR A 319 26.37 -1.10 -15.69
CA THR A 319 27.40 -2.00 -15.17
C THR A 319 27.79 -3.07 -16.20
N LEU A 320 26.82 -3.66 -16.90
CA LEU A 320 27.07 -4.62 -17.99
C LEU A 320 27.90 -4.02 -19.13
N ILE A 321 27.49 -2.85 -19.64
CA ILE A 321 28.21 -2.17 -20.73
C ILE A 321 29.62 -1.79 -20.29
N SER A 322 29.78 -1.29 -19.06
CA SER A 322 31.10 -0.97 -18.50
C SER A 322 31.98 -2.21 -18.39
N SER A 323 31.45 -3.32 -17.86
CA SER A 323 32.18 -4.59 -17.78
C SER A 323 32.61 -5.06 -19.17
N SER A 324 31.73 -4.99 -20.16
CA SER A 324 32.06 -5.35 -21.54
C SER A 324 33.13 -4.47 -22.18
N LYS A 325 33.12 -3.17 -21.86
CA LYS A 325 34.17 -2.24 -22.27
C LYS A 325 35.53 -2.61 -21.65
N ASP A 326 35.55 -2.99 -20.38
CA ASP A 326 36.77 -3.37 -19.67
C ASP A 326 37.39 -4.65 -20.25
N VAL A 327 36.55 -5.64 -20.62
CA VAL A 327 37.02 -6.87 -21.28
C VAL A 327 37.62 -6.56 -22.66
N GLU A 328 36.98 -5.72 -23.47
CA GLU A 328 37.53 -5.30 -24.77
C GLU A 328 38.86 -4.54 -24.63
N LEU A 329 38.99 -3.67 -23.63
CA LEU A 329 40.26 -3.01 -23.33
C LEU A 329 41.34 -4.02 -22.92
N LYS A 330 40.98 -5.06 -22.17
CA LYS A 330 41.92 -6.14 -21.82
C LYS A 330 42.36 -6.94 -23.05
N ILE A 331 41.45 -7.27 -23.96
CA ILE A 331 41.79 -7.92 -25.24
C ILE A 331 42.75 -7.04 -26.04
N LYS A 332 42.48 -5.73 -26.12
CA LYS A 332 43.35 -4.76 -26.79
C LYS A 332 44.75 -4.69 -26.16
N ALA A 333 44.83 -4.64 -24.83
CA ALA A 333 46.12 -4.62 -24.12
C ALA A 333 46.92 -5.91 -24.37
N MET A 334 46.27 -7.08 -24.36
CA MET A 334 46.92 -8.35 -24.70
C MET A 334 47.38 -8.41 -26.16
N TYR A 335 46.65 -7.80 -27.09
CA TYR A 335 47.05 -7.68 -28.48
C TYR A 335 48.32 -6.83 -28.65
N GLU A 336 48.37 -5.69 -27.98
CA GLU A 336 49.55 -4.81 -27.98
C GLU A 336 50.76 -5.53 -27.34
N ASP A 337 50.57 -6.24 -26.23
CA ASP A 337 51.62 -7.02 -25.56
C ASP A 337 52.15 -8.16 -26.44
N ALA A 338 51.28 -8.99 -27.03
CA ALA A 338 51.69 -10.05 -27.96
C ALA A 338 52.47 -9.51 -29.17
N TYR A 339 52.09 -8.33 -29.68
CA TYR A 339 52.84 -7.68 -30.75
C TYR A 339 54.24 -7.26 -30.30
N GLN A 340 54.38 -6.66 -29.11
CA GLN A 340 55.69 -6.29 -28.57
C GLN A 340 56.57 -7.52 -28.34
N VAL A 341 56.00 -8.64 -27.87
CA VAL A 341 56.70 -9.93 -27.76
C VAL A 341 57.17 -10.42 -29.13
N TYR A 342 56.32 -10.36 -30.15
CA TYR A 342 56.67 -10.73 -31.52
C TYR A 342 57.83 -9.87 -32.06
N VAL A 343 57.74 -8.54 -31.94
CA VAL A 343 58.75 -7.60 -32.44
C VAL A 343 60.08 -7.79 -31.73
N SER A 344 60.08 -7.81 -30.40
CA SER A 344 61.28 -8.00 -29.58
C SER A 344 61.97 -9.32 -29.92
N LYS A 345 61.19 -10.40 -30.08
CA LYS A 345 61.74 -11.70 -30.44
C LYS A 345 62.26 -11.74 -31.87
N ASN A 346 61.57 -11.11 -32.83
CA ASN A 346 62.03 -11.06 -34.21
C ASN A 346 63.39 -10.34 -34.27
N ILE A 347 63.49 -9.12 -33.75
CA ILE A 347 64.72 -8.31 -33.75
C ILE A 347 65.89 -9.08 -33.12
N HIS A 348 65.67 -9.79 -32.02
CA HIS A 348 66.73 -10.54 -31.34
C HIS A 348 67.34 -11.69 -32.17
N PHE A 349 66.54 -12.35 -33.02
CA PHE A 349 66.99 -13.53 -33.78
C PHE A 349 67.41 -13.22 -35.22
N ARG A 350 67.37 -11.95 -35.63
CA ARG A 350 67.77 -11.55 -36.99
C ARG A 350 69.28 -11.66 -37.18
N SER A 351 69.67 -12.07 -38.38
CA SER A 351 71.08 -12.21 -38.77
C SER A 351 71.70 -10.90 -39.26
N ASP A 352 70.88 -10.02 -39.85
CA ASP A 352 71.32 -8.75 -40.45
C ASP A 352 71.53 -7.62 -39.42
N SER A 353 71.06 -7.79 -38.18
CA SER A 353 71.11 -6.78 -37.10
C SER A 353 70.46 -5.43 -37.47
N MET A 354 69.60 -5.40 -38.49
CA MET A 354 68.88 -4.21 -38.92
C MET A 354 67.46 -4.22 -38.34
N ILE A 355 66.98 -3.06 -37.89
CA ILE A 355 65.60 -2.90 -37.41
C ILE A 355 64.72 -2.48 -38.60
N PRO A 356 63.68 -3.25 -38.95
CA PRO A 356 62.71 -2.84 -39.97
C PRO A 356 61.98 -1.54 -39.60
N ILE A 357 61.78 -0.66 -40.58
CA ILE A 357 61.09 0.64 -40.40
C ILE A 357 59.69 0.45 -39.80
N CYS A 358 58.97 -0.61 -40.17
CA CYS A 358 57.67 -0.92 -39.58
C CYS A 358 57.73 -1.17 -38.06
N PHE A 359 58.86 -1.58 -37.49
CA PHE A 359 58.97 -1.78 -36.04
C PHE A 359 59.36 -0.52 -35.27
N GLU A 360 59.84 0.53 -35.95
CA GLU A 360 60.22 1.79 -35.30
C GLU A 360 59.00 2.64 -34.91
N ASP A 361 57.90 2.53 -35.67
CA ASP A 361 56.69 3.30 -35.43
C ASP A 361 55.65 2.47 -34.68
N ASN A 362 55.56 2.66 -33.36
CA ASN A 362 54.58 2.01 -32.49
C ASN A 362 53.11 2.28 -32.88
N GLN A 363 52.86 3.19 -33.85
CA GLN A 363 51.52 3.58 -34.29
C GLN A 363 50.93 2.71 -35.41
N GLY A 364 51.67 1.74 -35.95
CA GLY A 364 51.24 1.03 -37.16
C GLY A 364 50.47 -0.28 -36.98
N LEU A 365 50.14 -0.66 -35.74
CA LEU A 365 49.28 -1.82 -35.47
C LEU A 365 47.87 -1.59 -36.03
N PRO A 366 47.33 -2.50 -36.87
CA PRO A 366 45.95 -2.40 -37.31
C PRO A 366 44.99 -2.37 -36.10
N PRO A 367 44.04 -1.42 -36.04
CA PRO A 367 43.11 -1.34 -34.93
C PRO A 367 42.17 -2.55 -34.89
N LEU A 368 41.90 -3.04 -33.68
CA LEU A 368 40.88 -4.08 -33.47
C LEU A 368 39.47 -3.52 -33.68
N THR A 369 38.56 -4.37 -34.14
CA THR A 369 37.14 -4.00 -34.25
C THR A 369 36.46 -4.13 -32.89
N LEU A 370 36.42 -3.04 -32.13
CA LEU A 370 35.81 -2.99 -30.79
C LEU A 370 34.33 -2.55 -30.88
N TYR A 371 33.45 -3.17 -30.11
CA TYR A 371 32.00 -2.98 -30.18
C TYR A 371 31.42 -2.18 -29.01
N PHE A 372 32.10 -2.12 -27.86
CA PHE A 372 31.61 -1.50 -26.62
C PHE A 372 32.32 -0.19 -26.25
N GLN A 373 33.18 0.31 -27.13
CA GLN A 373 33.90 1.57 -26.92
C GLN A 373 33.11 2.83 -27.28
N ASP A 374 31.97 2.69 -27.96
CA ASP A 374 31.14 3.84 -28.33
C ASP A 374 30.45 4.44 -27.10
N ASN A 375 30.79 5.68 -26.76
CA ASN A 375 30.20 6.40 -25.63
C ASN A 375 28.70 6.67 -25.82
N SER A 376 28.19 6.62 -27.05
CA SER A 376 26.75 6.74 -27.34
C SER A 376 25.93 5.67 -26.59
N LEU A 377 26.52 4.48 -26.37
CA LEU A 377 25.89 3.38 -25.64
C LEU A 377 25.63 3.70 -24.16
N LEU A 378 26.36 4.65 -23.59
CA LEU A 378 26.22 5.13 -22.22
C LEU A 378 25.34 6.39 -22.12
N GLU A 379 25.35 7.24 -23.14
CA GLU A 379 24.61 8.51 -23.17
C GLU A 379 23.10 8.34 -23.33
N PHE A 380 22.64 7.33 -24.10
CA PHE A 380 21.22 7.02 -24.27
C PHE A 380 20.48 6.72 -22.95
N ASN A 381 21.20 6.36 -21.88
CA ASN A 381 20.61 6.08 -20.58
C ASN A 381 20.36 7.34 -19.72
N ASN A 382 21.01 8.47 -20.02
CA ASN A 382 20.96 9.66 -19.17
C ASN A 382 19.92 10.69 -19.64
N ALA A 383 19.68 10.80 -20.96
CA ALA A 383 18.75 11.77 -21.53
C ALA A 383 17.28 11.52 -21.07
N ASP A 384 16.88 10.26 -20.94
CA ASP A 384 15.51 9.91 -20.56
C ASP A 384 15.21 10.03 -19.05
N MET A 385 16.24 10.18 -18.20
CA MET A 385 16.08 10.34 -16.75
C MET A 385 15.99 11.81 -16.32
N ASN A 386 16.68 12.71 -17.03
CA ASN A 386 16.79 14.12 -16.65
C ASN A 386 15.72 15.02 -17.29
N ASP A 387 15.08 14.61 -18.39
CA ASP A 387 14.05 15.41 -19.05
C ASP A 387 12.69 15.44 -18.30
N GLU A 388 12.57 14.79 -17.14
CA GLU A 388 11.32 14.73 -16.35
C GLU A 388 11.47 14.96 -14.83
N ILE A 389 12.59 15.51 -14.34
CA ILE A 389 12.69 16.00 -12.93
C ILE A 389 12.21 17.44 -12.83
#